data_AF-A0A8T6C8U4-F1
#
_entry.id   AF-A0A8T6C8U4-F1
#
_cell.length_a   1.000
_cell.length_b   1.000
_cell.length_c   1.000
_cell.angle_alpha   90.00
_cell.angle_beta   90.00
_cell.angle_gamma   90.00
#
_symmetry.space_group_name_H-M   'P 1'
#
loop_
_entity.id
_entity.type
_entity.pdbx_description
1 polymer ?
#
loop_
_entity_poly.entity_id
_entity_poly.type
_entity_poly.pdbx_seq_one_letter_code
_entity_poly.pdbx_strand_id
1 'polypeptide(L)' 'MYWPAFALFVCVVLVLLAGFPVAFTLGGTALLFALGGAMAGVFDISFLGTMPNRLFGIMSNETLVAVPLF' A
#
# COMPACT_ATOMS: atom_id res chain seq x y z
N MET A 1 17.23 6.50 -5.83
CA MET A 1 16.05 7.21 -6.37
C MET A 1 14.94 7.20 -5.30
N TYR A 2 14.89 8.17 -4.39
CA TYR A 2 13.93 8.21 -3.25
C TYR A 2 12.73 9.15 -3.49
N TRP A 3 12.77 9.96 -4.55
CA TRP A 3 11.69 10.89 -4.89
C TRP A 3 10.30 10.22 -5.09
N PRO A 4 10.15 8.98 -5.62
CA PRO A 4 8.81 8.42 -5.83
C PRO A 4 8.10 8.12 -4.52
N ALA A 5 8.84 7.77 -3.47
CA ALA A 5 8.27 7.56 -2.14
C ALA A 5 7.76 8.88 -1.52
N PHE A 6 8.52 9.97 -1.70
CA PHE A 6 8.11 11.29 -1.23
C PHE A 6 6.87 11.80 -1.98
N ALA A 7 6.82 11.58 -3.29
CA ALA A 7 5.65 11.90 -4.11
C ALA A 7 4.41 11.12 -3.67
N LEU A 8 4.54 9.82 -3.39
CA LEU A 8 3.44 8.99 -2.87
C LEU A 8 2.93 9.53 -1.53
N PHE A 9 3.84 9.85 -0.60
CA PHE A 9 3.47 10.39 0.71
C PHE A 9 2.64 11.67 0.60
N VAL A 10 3.11 12.65 -0.18
CA VAL A 10 2.37 13.91 -0.39
C VAL A 10 1.03 13.64 -1.06
N CYS A 11 0.98 12.76 -2.06
CA CYS A 11 -0.25 12.43 -2.76
C CYS A 11 -1.30 11.79 -1.83
N VAL A 12 -0.89 10.85 -0.98
CA VAL A 12 -1.75 10.22 0.03
C VAL A 12 -2.33 11.26 0.98
N VAL A 13 -1.48 12.15 1.51
CA VAL A 13 -1.91 13.20 2.44
C VAL A 13 -2.98 14.10 1.81
N LEU A 14 -2.77 14.53 0.57
CA LEU A 14 -3.75 15.37 -0.13
C LEU A 14 -5.09 14.66 -0.35
N VAL A 15 -5.06 13.37 -0.72
CA VAL A 15 -6.28 12.59 -0.94
C VAL A 15 -7.01 12.30 0.37
N LEU A 16 -6.29 12.10 1.48
CA LEU A 16 -6.89 11.97 2.81
C LEU A 16 -7.55 13.28 3.25
N LEU A 17 -6.90 14.42 3.03
CA LEU A 17 -7.46 15.74 3.35
C LEU A 17 -8.71 16.07 2.52
N ALA A 18 -8.86 15.48 1.33
CA ALA A 18 -10.07 15.60 0.52
C ALA A 18 -11.29 14.84 1.10
N GLY A 19 -11.11 14.06 2.17
CA GLY A 19 -12.22 13.44 2.92
C GLY A 19 -12.69 12.09 2.39
N PHE A 20 -11.92 11.43 1.51
CA PHE A 20 -12.25 10.09 1.02
C PHE A 20 -11.99 9.00 2.09
N PRO A 21 -12.73 7.88 2.09
CA PRO A 21 -12.53 6.82 3.08
C PRO A 21 -11.10 6.26 3.07
N VAL A 22 -10.49 6.17 4.25
CA VAL A 22 -9.05 5.88 4.45
C VAL A 22 -8.58 4.61 3.73
N ALA A 23 -9.37 3.53 3.75
CA ALA A 23 -8.99 2.28 3.10
C ALA A 23 -8.81 2.42 1.58
N PHE A 24 -9.73 3.14 0.92
CA PHE A 24 -9.67 3.36 -0.53
C PHE A 24 -8.56 4.32 -0.92
N THR A 25 -8.30 5.34 -0.10
CA THR A 25 -7.23 6.30 -0.38
C THR A 25 -5.86 5.64 -0.30
N LEU A 26 -5.57 4.90 0.77
CA LEU A 26 -4.28 4.21 0.95
C LEU A 26 -4.08 3.12 -0.11
N GLY A 27 -5.07 2.25 -0.32
CA GLY A 27 -4.96 1.18 -1.31
C GLY A 27 -4.91 1.71 -2.75
N GLY A 28 -5.79 2.65 -3.09
CA GLY A 28 -5.90 3.19 -4.44
C GLY A 28 -4.68 4.00 -4.88
N THR A 29 -4.19 4.90 -4.03
CA THR A 29 -2.97 5.68 -4.34
C THR A 29 -1.74 4.77 -4.45
N ALA A 30 -1.61 3.75 -3.60
CA ALA A 30 -0.54 2.76 -3.70
C ALA A 30 -0.58 1.97 -5.02
N LEU A 31 -1.77 1.55 -5.46
CA LEU A 31 -1.95 0.85 -6.74
C LEU A 31 -1.68 1.76 -7.95
N LEU A 32 -2.12 3.02 -7.92
CA LEU A 32 -1.83 3.99 -8.98
C LEU A 32 -0.33 4.26 -9.13
N PHE A 33 0.38 4.40 -8.01
CA PHE A 33 1.84 4.56 -8.02
C PHE A 33 2.56 3.28 -8.43
N ALA A 34 2.06 2.10 -8.08
CA ALA A 34 2.62 0.83 -8.55
C ALA A 34 2.49 0.69 -10.08
N LEU A 35 1.33 1.05 -10.64
CA LEU A 35 1.11 1.06 -12.10
C LEU A 35 2.00 2.09 -12.81
N GLY A 36 2.02 3.33 -12.33
CA GLY A 36 2.86 4.39 -12.89
C GLY A 36 4.36 4.07 -12.78
N GLY A 37 4.77 3.51 -11.64
CA GLY A 37 6.14 3.05 -11.40
C GLY A 37 6.54 1.87 -12.29
N ALA A 38 5.61 0.96 -12.59
CA ALA A 38 5.85 -0.15 -13.51
C ALA A 38 6.06 0.35 -14.94
N MET A 39 5.26 1.31 -15.39
CA MET A 39 5.44 1.94 -16.71
C MET A 39 6.74 2.73 -16.81
N ALA A 40 7.16 3.38 -15.72
CA ALA A 40 8.41 4.13 -15.65
C ALA A 40 9.65 3.23 -15.44
N GLY A 41 9.48 1.90 -15.28
CA GLY A 41 10.57 0.96 -14.98
C GLY A 41 11.18 1.10 -13.59
N VAL A 42 10.54 1.85 -12.68
CA VAL A 42 10.99 2.09 -11.31
C VAL A 42 10.43 1.05 -10.32
N PHE A 43 9.34 0.38 -10.68
CA PHE A 43 8.66 -0.62 -9.86
C PHE A 43 8.46 -1.93 -10.64
N ASP A 44 8.74 -3.08 -10.01
CA ASP A 44 8.49 -4.38 -10.62
C ASP A 44 7.07 -4.88 -10.26
N ILE A 45 6.27 -5.15 -11.28
CA ILE A 45 4.90 -5.65 -11.16
C ILE A 45 4.85 -7.01 -10.45
N SER A 46 5.93 -7.80 -10.48
CA SER A 46 6.02 -9.11 -9.82
C SER A 46 5.75 -9.02 -8.31
N PHE A 47 6.08 -7.88 -7.69
CA PHE A 47 5.84 -7.65 -6.26
C PHE A 47 4.36 -7.65 -5.89
N LEU A 48 3.46 -7.22 -6.79
CA LEU A 48 2.02 -7.27 -6.56
C LEU A 48 1.53 -8.73 -6.44
N GLY A 49 2.11 -9.66 -7.21
CA GLY A 49 1.77 -11.08 -7.15
C GLY A 49 2.13 -11.73 -5.80
N THR A 50 3.13 -11.20 -5.10
CA THR A 50 3.53 -11.68 -3.77
C THR A 50 2.73 -11.05 -2.62
N MET A 51 1.88 -10.05 -2.88
CA MET A 51 1.13 -9.34 -1.85
C MET A 51 0.19 -10.23 -1.04
N PRO A 52 -0.60 -11.16 -1.65
CA PRO A 52 -1.47 -12.04 -0.88
C PRO A 52 -0.69 -12.88 0.11
N ASN A 53 0.44 -13.46 -0.31
CA ASN A 53 1.28 -14.29 0.57
C ASN A 53 1.81 -13.50 1.79
N ARG A 54 2.19 -12.23 1.57
CA ARG A 54 2.59 -11.33 2.67
C ARG A 54 1.43 -11.03 3.61
N LEU A 55 0.23 -10.82 3.08
CA LEU A 55 -0.96 -10.55 3.89
C LEU A 55 -1.36 -11.77 4.72
N PHE A 56 -1.37 -12.96 4.12
CA PHE A 56 -1.67 -14.21 4.84
C PHE A 56 -0.66 -14.48 5.96
N GLY A 57 0.63 -14.20 5.74
CA GLY A 57 1.64 -14.33 6.79
C GLY A 57 1.42 -13.40 8.00
N ILE A 58 0.80 -12.24 7.80
CA ILE A 58 0.44 -11.32 8.89
C ILE A 58 -0.83 -11.82 9.61
N MET A 59 -1.83 -12.28 8.86
CA MET A 59 -3.07 -12.82 9.43
C MET A 59 -2.85 -14.12 10.23
N SER A 60 -1.82 -14.91 9.89
CA SER A 60 -1.46 -16.11 10.65
C SER A 60 -0.65 -15.82 11.92
N ASN A 61 -0.31 -14.57 12.21
CA ASN A 61 0.50 -14.23 13.37
C ASN A 61 -0.32 -14.28 14.67
N GLU A 62 -0.01 -15.25 15.54
CA GLU A 62 -0.74 -15.51 16.79
C GLU A 62 -0.84 -14.27 17.70
N THR A 63 0.18 -13.40 17.74
CA THR A 63 0.12 -12.17 18.53
C THR A 63 -0.87 -11.15 17.98
N LEU A 64 -0.97 -11.01 16.66
CA LEU A 64 -1.93 -10.09 16.03
C LEU A 64 -3.35 -10.65 16.05
N VAL A 65 -3.51 -11.97 15.99
CA VAL A 65 -4.79 -12.67 16.16
C VAL A 65 -5.32 -12.53 17.59
N ALA A 66 -4.44 -12.46 18.59
CA ALA A 66 -4.83 -12.27 19.98
C ALA A 66 -5.37 -10.87 20.31
N VAL A 67 -5.00 -9.82 19.54
CA VAL A 67 -5.42 -8.42 19.79
C VAL A 67 -6.94 -8.21 19.81
N PRO A 68 -7.74 -8.72 18.86
CA PRO A 68 -9.21 -8.59 18.90
C PRO A 68 -9.90 -9.58 19.86
N LEU A 69 -9.17 -10.57 20.39
CA LEU A 69 -9.70 -11.58 21.32
C LEU A 69 -9.50 -11.19 22.80
N PHE A 70 -8.76 -10.12 23.08
CA PHE A 70 -8.57 -9.48 24.39
C PHE A 70 -9.36 -8.17 24.47
#